data_AF-A0ABD1B8X3-F1
#
_entry.id   AF-A0ABD1B8X3-F1
#
_cell.length_a   1.000
_cell.length_b   1.000
_cell.length_c   1.000
_cell.angle_alpha   90.00
_cell.angle_beta   90.00
_cell.angle_gamma   90.00
#
_symmetry.space_group_name_H-M   'P 1'
#
loop_
_entity.id
_entity.type
_entity.pdbx_description
1 polymer ?
#
loop_
_entity_poly.entity_id
_entity_poly.type
_entity_poly.pdbx_seq_one_letter_code
_entity_poly.pdbx_strand_id
1 'polypeptide(L)'
;MDKMISENGVTTADGSICGYDSLHQLLSANLNPELYQEVSRLLLGSNCGRSLEQIVLPESTKAFSSKHDFDLQAVSFSADKEQMRMPRVVRVGLIQNSIALPTTAPFLDQKRGIFDKLKPIIDTAGVAGVNILCLQEAWTMPFAFCTREKKWCEFAEPVDGESTKFLQELAKKYSMVIVSPILERDLDHGEVLWNTAVIIGNNGNIIGKHRKNHIPRVGDFNESTYYMEGDTGHPVFETVFGKIAVNICYGRHHPLNWLAFGLNGAEIVFNPSATVGTLSEPMWPIEARNAAIANSYFVGSINRVGTEVFPNPFTSGDGKPQHNDFGHFYGSSHFSAPDASCTPSLSRYKDGLLISDMDLNLCRQYKDKWGFRMTARYEVYADLLANYIKPDFKPQVVSDPLLLKNSS
;
A
#
# COMPACT_ATOMS: atom_id res chain seq x y z
N MET A 1 -14.80 41.40 -10.54
CA MET A 1 -15.43 40.67 -9.42
C MET A 1 -16.28 39.58 -10.03
N ASP A 2 -16.06 38.36 -9.56
CA ASP A 2 -16.87 37.15 -9.77
C ASP A 2 -16.85 36.51 -11.16
N LYS A 3 -15.79 35.73 -11.41
CA LYS A 3 -15.93 34.42 -12.05
C LYS A 3 -15.81 33.36 -10.97
N MET A 4 -16.95 32.78 -10.63
CA MET A 4 -17.08 31.56 -9.83
C MET A 4 -16.09 30.50 -10.33
N ILE A 5 -15.29 29.99 -9.40
CA ILE A 5 -14.48 28.79 -9.54
C ILE A 5 -15.45 27.62 -9.72
N SER A 6 -15.35 26.91 -10.85
CA SER A 6 -16.12 25.70 -11.09
C SER A 6 -15.57 24.55 -10.23
N GLU A 7 -16.45 23.89 -9.49
CA GLU A 7 -16.22 22.76 -8.57
C GLU A 7 -15.76 21.42 -9.21
N ASN A 8 -15.26 21.42 -10.45
CA ASN A 8 -14.78 20.20 -11.10
C ASN A 8 -13.25 20.20 -11.18
N GLY A 9 -12.60 19.53 -10.22
CA GLY A 9 -11.19 19.16 -10.34
C GLY A 9 -11.01 18.36 -11.63
N VAL A 10 -10.23 18.90 -12.56
CA VAL A 10 -10.02 18.30 -13.90
C VAL A 10 -9.08 17.11 -13.76
N THR A 11 -9.61 15.96 -13.36
CA THR A 11 -9.04 14.67 -13.78
C THR A 11 -9.57 14.38 -15.18
N THR A 12 -8.66 14.25 -16.13
CA THR A 12 -8.99 13.81 -17.49
C THR A 12 -9.59 12.40 -17.45
N ALA A 13 -10.38 12.02 -18.46
CA ALA A 13 -11.08 10.74 -18.51
C ALA A 13 -10.15 9.51 -18.41
N ASP A 14 -8.86 9.68 -18.69
CA ASP A 14 -7.82 8.65 -18.64
C ASP A 14 -7.18 8.47 -17.24
N GLY A 15 -7.48 9.33 -16.26
CA GLY A 15 -6.88 9.27 -14.93
C GLY A 15 -5.54 10.00 -14.80
N SER A 16 -5.07 10.74 -15.81
CA SER A 16 -3.88 11.58 -15.72
C SER A 16 -4.13 12.88 -14.92
N ILE A 17 -3.05 13.55 -14.47
CA ILE A 17 -3.11 14.88 -13.86
C ILE A 17 -2.76 15.90 -14.93
N CYS A 18 -3.75 16.57 -15.50
CA CYS A 18 -3.53 17.56 -16.57
C CYS A 18 -2.68 17.01 -17.74
N GLY A 19 -2.85 15.73 -18.10
CA GLY A 19 -2.07 15.06 -19.16
C GLY A 19 -0.73 14.45 -18.71
N TYR A 20 -0.40 14.49 -17.42
CA TYR A 20 0.83 13.90 -16.87
C TYR A 20 0.53 12.63 -16.06
N ASP A 21 1.46 11.67 -16.12
CA ASP A 21 1.26 10.36 -15.49
C ASP A 21 1.31 10.42 -13.96
N SER A 22 2.07 11.39 -13.43
CA SER A 22 2.23 11.59 -11.99
C SER A 22 2.45 13.07 -11.66
N LEU A 23 2.29 13.42 -10.38
CA LEU A 23 2.63 14.74 -9.85
C LEU A 23 4.09 15.11 -10.14
N HIS A 24 5.00 14.13 -10.11
CA HIS A 24 6.43 14.38 -10.33
C HIS A 24 6.72 14.80 -11.76
N GLN A 25 6.12 14.11 -12.73
CA GLN A 25 6.28 14.49 -14.15
C GLN A 25 5.67 15.86 -14.43
N LEU A 26 4.51 16.16 -13.85
CA LEU A 26 3.90 17.48 -13.93
C LEU A 26 4.86 18.56 -13.40
N LEU A 27 5.40 18.38 -12.21
CA LEU A 27 6.31 19.35 -11.59
C LEU A 27 7.61 19.49 -12.38
N SER A 28 8.24 18.39 -12.79
CA SER A 28 9.52 18.42 -13.51
C SER A 28 9.42 19.05 -14.89
N ALA A 29 8.26 18.92 -15.55
CA ALA A 29 8.03 19.50 -16.88
C ALA A 29 7.73 21.01 -16.84
N ASN A 30 7.24 21.53 -15.71
CA ASN A 30 6.74 22.90 -15.61
C ASN A 30 7.57 23.81 -14.70
N LEU A 31 8.50 23.26 -13.91
CA LEU A 31 9.42 24.02 -13.08
C LEU A 31 10.83 24.01 -13.71
N ASN A 32 11.57 25.09 -13.53
CA ASN A 32 13.00 25.07 -13.85
C ASN A 32 13.74 24.11 -12.89
N PRO A 33 14.95 23.61 -13.26
CA PRO A 33 15.64 22.58 -12.49
C PRO A 33 15.90 22.93 -11.03
N GLU A 34 16.24 24.19 -10.73
CA GLU A 34 16.52 24.64 -9.35
C GLU A 34 15.24 24.65 -8.50
N LEU A 35 14.15 25.19 -9.04
CA LEU A 35 12.85 25.18 -8.37
C LEU A 35 12.31 23.76 -8.20
N TYR A 36 12.46 22.91 -9.22
CA TYR A 36 12.05 21.51 -9.13
C TYR A 36 12.81 20.79 -8.01
N GLN A 37 14.13 20.98 -7.93
CA GLN A 37 14.94 20.39 -6.87
C GLN A 37 14.48 20.83 -5.47
N GLU A 38 14.20 22.11 -5.27
CA GLU A 38 13.75 22.62 -3.97
C GLU A 38 12.33 22.14 -3.62
N VAL A 39 11.42 22.11 -4.59
CA VAL A 39 10.08 21.54 -4.41
C VAL A 39 10.16 20.06 -4.08
N SER A 40 11.00 19.28 -4.80
CA SER A 40 11.22 17.86 -4.50
C SER A 40 11.83 17.65 -3.12
N ARG A 41 12.75 18.51 -2.67
CA ARG A 41 13.32 18.44 -1.31
C ARG A 41 12.24 18.59 -0.23
N LEU A 42 11.28 19.49 -0.43
CA LEU A 42 10.18 19.72 0.50
C LEU A 42 9.13 18.61 0.43
N LEU A 43 8.75 18.18 -0.77
CA LEU A 43 7.69 17.20 -0.98
C LEU A 43 8.15 15.77 -0.75
N LEU A 44 9.38 15.41 -1.11
CA LEU A 44 9.91 14.05 -1.02
C LEU A 44 10.97 13.87 0.05
N GLY A 45 11.52 14.93 0.62
CA GLY A 45 12.62 14.83 1.58
C GLY A 45 13.96 14.54 0.91
N SER A 46 14.93 14.12 1.71
CA SER A 46 16.29 13.85 1.22
C SER A 46 16.88 12.65 1.96
N ASN A 47 17.26 11.61 1.23
CA ASN A 47 17.87 10.44 1.82
C ASN A 47 19.29 10.76 2.27
N CYS A 48 19.54 10.67 3.58
CA CYS A 48 20.82 11.08 4.18
C CYS A 48 21.31 12.47 3.71
N GLY A 49 20.38 13.42 3.53
CA GLY A 49 20.68 14.79 3.10
C GLY A 49 20.94 14.96 1.59
N ARG A 50 20.66 13.95 0.77
CA ARG A 50 20.81 13.98 -0.70
C ARG A 50 19.52 13.58 -1.40
N SER A 51 19.39 13.94 -2.68
CA SER A 51 18.34 13.40 -3.54
C SER A 51 18.52 11.90 -3.72
N LEU A 52 17.42 11.18 -3.89
CA LEU A 52 17.46 9.73 -4.14
C LEU A 52 18.23 9.42 -5.43
N GLU A 53 19.09 8.40 -5.34
CA GLU A 53 19.86 7.92 -6.48
C GLU A 53 18.97 7.04 -7.37
N GLN A 54 19.02 7.27 -8.68
CA GLN A 54 18.33 6.43 -9.67
C GLN A 54 19.16 5.17 -9.94
N ILE A 55 18.53 4.00 -9.92
CA ILE A 55 19.18 2.74 -10.27
C ILE A 55 19.12 2.57 -11.79
N VAL A 56 20.28 2.38 -12.41
CA VAL A 56 20.36 2.08 -13.84
C VAL A 56 19.98 0.62 -14.07
N LEU A 57 18.75 0.39 -14.49
CA LEU A 57 18.30 -0.94 -14.90
C LEU A 57 18.84 -1.31 -16.29
N PRO A 58 19.11 -2.61 -16.56
CA PRO A 58 19.53 -3.09 -17.87
C PRO A 58 18.58 -2.64 -18.99
N GLU A 59 19.12 -2.33 -20.18
CA GLU A 59 18.30 -1.93 -21.34
C GLU A 59 17.30 -3.02 -21.74
N SER A 60 17.68 -4.29 -21.57
CA SER A 60 16.77 -5.43 -21.79
C SER A 60 15.54 -5.39 -20.89
N THR A 61 15.71 -4.98 -19.62
CA THR A 61 14.61 -4.81 -18.66
C THR A 61 13.68 -3.67 -19.08
N LYS A 62 14.24 -2.53 -19.54
CA LYS A 62 13.45 -1.39 -20.03
C LYS A 62 12.69 -1.74 -21.31
N ALA A 63 13.35 -2.37 -22.28
CA ALA A 63 12.73 -2.81 -23.52
C ALA A 63 11.61 -3.84 -23.27
N PHE A 64 11.81 -4.75 -22.30
CA PHE A 64 10.79 -5.70 -21.89
C PHE A 64 9.58 -5.01 -21.24
N SER A 65 9.82 -4.00 -20.40
CA SER A 65 8.78 -3.14 -19.82
C SER A 65 7.94 -2.46 -20.89
N SER A 66 8.59 -1.82 -21.88
CA SER A 66 7.89 -1.17 -22.99
C SER A 66 7.11 -2.14 -23.86
N LYS A 67 7.64 -3.35 -24.08
CA LYS A 67 6.95 -4.40 -24.85
C LYS A 67 5.66 -4.86 -24.16
N HIS A 68 5.65 -4.88 -22.83
CA HIS A 68 4.52 -5.34 -22.02
C HIS A 68 3.69 -4.19 -21.42
N ASP A 69 3.95 -2.95 -21.85
CA ASP A 69 3.20 -1.74 -21.51
C ASP A 69 2.96 -1.51 -20.01
N PHE A 70 4.05 -1.55 -19.23
CA PHE A 70 4.01 -1.14 -17.83
C PHE A 70 5.13 -0.15 -17.49
N ASP A 71 4.85 0.73 -16.54
CA ASP A 71 5.81 1.70 -16.01
C ASP A 71 6.89 1.00 -15.18
N LEU A 72 8.13 1.47 -15.29
CA LEU A 72 9.25 0.91 -14.55
C LEU A 72 10.11 2.03 -13.97
N GLN A 73 10.22 2.04 -12.64
CA GLN A 73 11.05 2.98 -11.89
C GLN A 73 11.97 2.23 -10.93
N ALA A 74 13.19 2.72 -10.73
CA ALA A 74 14.13 2.12 -9.79
C ALA A 74 15.00 3.16 -9.07
N VAL A 75 15.01 3.12 -7.74
CA VAL A 75 15.66 4.14 -6.89
C VAL A 75 16.31 3.55 -5.65
N SER A 76 17.32 4.20 -5.08
CA SER A 76 18.07 3.69 -3.93
C SER A 76 17.93 4.59 -2.69
N PHE A 77 17.68 3.95 -1.55
CA PHE A 77 17.84 4.52 -0.21
C PHE A 77 19.10 3.96 0.44
N SER A 78 20.02 4.86 0.75
CA SER A 78 21.26 4.60 1.47
C SER A 78 21.13 4.83 2.97
N ALA A 79 22.08 4.28 3.71
CA ALA A 79 22.32 4.57 5.13
C ALA A 79 23.76 5.05 5.31
N ASP A 80 24.05 5.73 6.42
CA ASP A 80 25.42 6.09 6.77
C ASP A 80 26.25 4.82 7.03
N LYS A 81 27.55 4.87 6.72
CA LYS A 81 28.44 3.71 6.92
C LYS A 81 28.62 3.43 8.42
N GLU A 82 28.25 2.23 8.85
CA GLU A 82 28.54 1.76 10.21
C GLU A 82 29.94 1.13 10.32
N GLN A 83 30.59 1.28 11.47
CA GLN A 83 31.91 0.67 11.73
C GLN A 83 31.80 -0.81 12.12
N MET A 84 30.71 -1.19 12.80
CA MET A 84 30.54 -2.50 13.41
C MET A 84 29.60 -3.42 12.61
N ARG A 85 28.96 -2.90 11.56
CA ARG A 85 27.98 -3.64 10.75
C ARG A 85 28.18 -3.35 9.29
N MET A 86 28.04 -4.39 8.48
CA MET A 86 27.99 -4.25 7.03
C MET A 86 26.64 -3.64 6.62
N PRO A 87 26.58 -2.92 5.49
CA PRO A 87 25.32 -2.53 4.86
C PRO A 87 24.38 -3.71 4.70
N ARG A 88 23.09 -3.53 5.04
CA ARG A 88 22.04 -4.55 4.87
C ARG A 88 21.13 -4.13 3.73
N VAL A 89 21.70 -4.12 2.51
CA VAL A 89 20.98 -3.71 1.30
C VAL A 89 20.03 -4.82 0.85
N VAL A 90 18.75 -4.47 0.73
CA VAL A 90 17.70 -5.32 0.17
C VAL A 90 17.03 -4.62 -1.00
N ARG A 91 16.77 -5.35 -2.09
CA ARG A 91 16.01 -4.84 -3.23
C ARG A 91 14.53 -5.23 -3.09
N VAL A 92 13.65 -4.24 -3.04
CA VAL A 92 12.22 -4.40 -2.81
C VAL A 92 11.43 -3.93 -4.03
N GLY A 93 10.40 -4.67 -4.42
CA GLY A 93 9.52 -4.35 -5.55
C GLY A 93 8.07 -4.15 -5.11
N LEU A 94 7.39 -3.16 -5.70
CA LEU A 94 5.93 -2.98 -5.62
C LEU A 94 5.32 -3.12 -7.02
N ILE A 95 4.23 -3.87 -7.12
CA ILE A 95 3.45 -3.97 -8.36
C ILE A 95 2.08 -3.32 -8.15
N GLN A 96 1.75 -2.38 -9.03
CA GLN A 96 0.39 -1.90 -9.24
C GLN A 96 -0.11 -2.37 -10.61
N ASN A 97 -1.38 -2.76 -10.69
CA ASN A 97 -2.00 -3.16 -11.93
C ASN A 97 -3.52 -2.97 -11.93
N SER A 98 -4.07 -2.87 -13.12
CA SER A 98 -5.50 -2.95 -13.43
C SER A 98 -5.92 -4.40 -13.67
N ILE A 99 -7.22 -4.67 -13.62
CA ILE A 99 -7.77 -5.96 -14.08
C ILE A 99 -7.45 -6.20 -15.57
N ALA A 100 -7.46 -7.46 -16.00
CA ALA A 100 -7.10 -7.82 -17.37
C ALA A 100 -8.31 -7.97 -18.31
N LEU A 101 -9.46 -8.42 -17.77
CA LEU A 101 -10.68 -8.67 -18.53
C LEU A 101 -11.86 -7.93 -17.91
N PRO A 102 -12.95 -7.67 -18.67
CA PRO A 102 -14.17 -7.08 -18.14
C PRO A 102 -14.76 -7.92 -16.99
N THR A 103 -15.43 -7.26 -16.05
CA THR A 103 -16.04 -7.91 -14.87
C THR A 103 -17.21 -8.84 -15.24
N THR A 104 -17.68 -8.81 -16.49
CA THR A 104 -18.70 -9.70 -17.06
C THR A 104 -18.14 -11.02 -17.60
N ALA A 105 -16.82 -11.16 -17.74
CA ALA A 105 -16.20 -12.41 -18.19
C ALA A 105 -16.32 -13.52 -17.13
N PRO A 106 -16.14 -14.81 -17.48
CA PRO A 106 -16.09 -15.88 -16.49
C PRO A 106 -15.01 -15.63 -15.42
N PHE A 107 -15.29 -15.88 -14.15
CA PHE A 107 -14.37 -15.54 -13.04
C PHE A 107 -13.00 -16.20 -13.15
N LEU A 108 -12.94 -17.45 -13.62
CA LEU A 108 -11.69 -18.14 -13.85
C LEU A 108 -10.82 -17.46 -14.92
N ASP A 109 -11.45 -16.99 -15.99
CA ASP A 109 -10.75 -16.27 -17.07
C ASP A 109 -10.27 -14.91 -16.58
N GLN A 110 -11.07 -14.19 -15.78
CA GLN A 110 -10.65 -12.93 -15.16
C GLN A 110 -9.40 -13.12 -14.31
N LYS A 111 -9.40 -14.14 -13.43
CA LYS A 111 -8.26 -14.46 -12.55
C LYS A 111 -7.00 -14.82 -13.36
N ARG A 112 -7.14 -15.70 -14.36
CA ARG A 112 -6.01 -16.11 -15.21
C ARG A 112 -5.48 -14.99 -16.09
N GLY A 113 -6.36 -14.12 -16.59
CA GLY A 113 -5.94 -12.92 -17.32
C GLY A 113 -5.07 -12.02 -16.46
N ILE A 114 -5.34 -11.90 -15.15
CA ILE A 114 -4.46 -11.16 -14.23
C ILE A 114 -3.12 -11.89 -14.04
N PHE A 115 -3.10 -13.23 -13.95
CA PHE A 115 -1.85 -13.99 -13.86
C PHE A 115 -0.97 -13.77 -15.10
N ASP A 116 -1.56 -13.85 -16.29
CA ASP A 116 -0.87 -13.64 -17.56
C ASP A 116 -0.33 -12.21 -17.68
N LYS A 117 -1.09 -11.22 -17.20
CA LYS A 117 -0.67 -9.81 -17.14
C LYS A 117 0.48 -9.60 -16.15
N LEU A 118 0.42 -10.21 -14.97
CA LEU A 118 1.42 -9.98 -13.91
C LEU A 118 2.69 -10.81 -14.09
N LYS A 119 2.63 -11.97 -14.73
CA LYS A 119 3.79 -12.83 -14.90
C LYS A 119 4.98 -12.10 -15.56
N PRO A 120 4.84 -11.33 -16.65
CA PRO A 120 5.92 -10.51 -17.21
C PRO A 120 6.49 -9.50 -16.21
N ILE A 121 5.65 -8.85 -15.40
CA ILE A 121 6.07 -7.86 -14.41
C ILE A 121 6.87 -8.54 -13.28
N ILE A 122 6.41 -9.69 -12.79
CA ILE A 122 7.11 -10.49 -11.77
C ILE A 122 8.42 -11.06 -12.33
N ASP A 123 8.43 -11.56 -13.57
CA ASP A 123 9.64 -12.03 -14.24
C ASP A 123 10.66 -10.88 -14.38
N THR A 124 10.19 -9.65 -14.64
CA THR A 124 11.04 -8.44 -14.70
C THR A 124 11.65 -8.11 -13.34
N ALA A 125 10.84 -8.15 -12.27
CA ALA A 125 11.32 -7.98 -10.90
C ALA A 125 12.38 -9.02 -10.53
N GLY A 126 12.13 -10.29 -10.88
CA GLY A 126 13.05 -11.40 -10.65
C GLY A 126 14.38 -11.25 -11.39
N VAL A 127 14.36 -10.87 -12.67
CA VAL A 127 15.58 -10.60 -13.46
C VAL A 127 16.33 -9.37 -12.93
N ALA A 128 15.62 -8.38 -12.42
CA ALA A 128 16.21 -7.21 -11.77
C ALA A 128 16.76 -7.52 -10.35
N GLY A 129 16.67 -8.76 -9.87
CA GLY A 129 17.22 -9.18 -8.58
C GLY A 129 16.42 -8.68 -7.38
N VAL A 130 15.12 -8.43 -7.54
CA VAL A 130 14.24 -8.11 -6.42
C VAL A 130 14.23 -9.26 -5.41
N ASN A 131 14.46 -8.93 -4.14
CA ASN A 131 14.49 -9.88 -3.03
C ASN A 131 13.11 -10.04 -2.37
N ILE A 132 12.34 -8.96 -2.30
CA ILE A 132 10.99 -8.95 -1.71
C ILE A 132 10.04 -8.21 -2.66
N LEU A 133 8.97 -8.87 -3.09
CA LEU A 133 7.97 -8.31 -4.00
C LEU A 133 6.60 -8.29 -3.33
N CYS A 134 5.89 -7.17 -3.41
CA CYS A 134 4.53 -7.07 -2.90
C CYS A 134 3.55 -6.70 -4.01
N LEU A 135 2.42 -7.41 -4.03
CA LEU A 135 1.28 -7.12 -4.91
C LEU A 135 0.26 -6.23 -4.17
N GLN A 136 -0.64 -5.60 -4.93
CA GLN A 136 -1.74 -4.80 -4.41
C GLN A 136 -2.82 -5.62 -3.68
N GLU A 137 -3.77 -4.93 -3.05
CA GLU A 137 -4.88 -5.59 -2.34
C GLU A 137 -5.80 -6.36 -3.29
N ALA A 138 -6.20 -7.56 -2.86
CA ALA A 138 -7.11 -8.47 -3.57
C ALA A 138 -6.73 -8.59 -5.06
N TRP A 139 -5.44 -8.76 -5.34
CA TRP A 139 -4.88 -8.60 -6.69
C TRP A 139 -5.47 -9.58 -7.70
N THR A 140 -6.05 -10.69 -7.25
CA THR A 140 -6.59 -11.79 -8.05
C THR A 140 -8.00 -11.55 -8.59
N MET A 141 -8.63 -10.42 -8.23
CA MET A 141 -10.03 -10.13 -8.57
C MET A 141 -10.27 -8.64 -8.86
N PRO A 142 -11.37 -8.29 -9.57
CA PRO A 142 -11.95 -6.96 -9.48
C PRO A 142 -12.32 -6.64 -8.04
N PHE A 143 -12.25 -5.38 -7.66
CA PHE A 143 -12.60 -4.92 -6.32
C PHE A 143 -14.13 -4.78 -6.15
N ALA A 144 -14.82 -5.91 -6.30
CA ALA A 144 -16.27 -6.00 -6.45
C ALA A 144 -17.08 -5.73 -5.17
N PHE A 145 -16.43 -5.35 -4.07
CA PHE A 145 -17.07 -5.15 -2.76
C PHE A 145 -18.11 -4.03 -2.76
N CYS A 146 -18.04 -3.07 -3.70
CA CYS A 146 -19.10 -2.08 -3.91
C CYS A 146 -20.46 -2.67 -4.22
N THR A 147 -20.48 -3.78 -4.98
CA THR A 147 -21.71 -4.36 -5.50
C THR A 147 -22.54 -5.03 -4.40
N ARG A 148 -21.88 -5.46 -3.30
CA ARG A 148 -22.46 -6.24 -2.19
C ARG A 148 -23.02 -7.61 -2.61
N GLU A 149 -22.81 -8.02 -3.86
CA GLU A 149 -23.27 -9.29 -4.41
C GLU A 149 -22.37 -10.45 -3.95
N LYS A 150 -22.97 -11.59 -3.60
CA LYS A 150 -22.24 -12.75 -3.05
C LYS A 150 -21.62 -13.68 -4.09
N LYS A 151 -21.99 -13.56 -5.37
CA LYS A 151 -21.33 -14.33 -6.46
C LYS A 151 -19.82 -14.10 -6.51
N TRP A 152 -19.36 -12.89 -6.17
CA TRP A 152 -17.94 -12.54 -6.14
C TRP A 152 -17.13 -13.34 -5.11
N CYS A 153 -17.80 -13.97 -4.13
CA CYS A 153 -17.15 -14.85 -3.16
C CYS A 153 -16.54 -16.13 -3.78
N GLU A 154 -16.83 -16.44 -5.05
CA GLU A 154 -16.18 -17.52 -5.80
C GLU A 154 -14.70 -17.23 -6.12
N PHE A 155 -14.27 -15.96 -6.05
CA PHE A 155 -12.85 -15.61 -6.13
C PHE A 155 -12.06 -16.00 -4.86
N ALA A 156 -12.75 -16.35 -3.77
CA ALA A 156 -12.09 -16.67 -2.51
C ALA A 156 -11.40 -18.04 -2.60
N GLU A 157 -10.13 -18.09 -2.18
CA GLU A 157 -9.29 -19.29 -2.22
C GLU A 157 -8.74 -19.63 -0.83
N PRO A 158 -8.45 -20.90 -0.52
CA PRO A 158 -7.63 -21.20 0.65
C PRO A 158 -6.24 -20.57 0.49
N VAL A 159 -5.51 -20.38 1.59
CA VAL A 159 -4.19 -19.72 1.56
C VAL A 159 -3.14 -20.47 0.74
N ASP A 160 -3.33 -21.75 0.48
CA ASP A 160 -2.54 -22.61 -0.41
C ASP A 160 -3.23 -22.87 -1.76
N GLY A 161 -4.14 -21.98 -2.17
CA GLY A 161 -4.88 -22.00 -3.43
C GLY A 161 -4.03 -21.81 -4.70
N GLU A 162 -4.71 -21.69 -5.84
CA GLU A 162 -4.09 -21.56 -7.17
C GLU A 162 -3.21 -20.31 -7.25
N SER A 163 -3.67 -19.18 -6.72
CA SER A 163 -2.90 -17.94 -6.69
C SER A 163 -1.60 -18.06 -5.91
N THR A 164 -1.63 -18.73 -4.75
CA THR A 164 -0.42 -18.97 -3.95
C THR A 164 0.53 -19.91 -4.68
N LYS A 165 0.04 -21.01 -5.26
CA LYS A 165 0.87 -21.96 -6.03
C LYS A 165 1.57 -21.32 -7.21
N PHE A 166 0.85 -20.51 -7.98
CA PHE A 166 1.42 -19.70 -9.07
C PHE A 166 2.58 -18.84 -8.58
N LEU A 167 2.42 -18.15 -7.44
CA LEU A 167 3.48 -17.31 -6.88
C LEU A 167 4.60 -18.12 -6.20
N GLN A 168 4.35 -19.31 -5.65
CA GLN A 168 5.38 -20.18 -5.09
C GLN A 168 6.40 -20.62 -6.15
N GLU A 169 5.94 -20.93 -7.36
CA GLU A 169 6.82 -21.25 -8.48
C GLU A 169 7.74 -20.08 -8.84
N LEU A 170 7.19 -18.86 -8.90
CA LEU A 170 7.96 -17.64 -9.20
C LEU A 170 8.90 -17.25 -8.06
N ALA A 171 8.45 -17.36 -6.81
CA ALA A 171 9.25 -17.11 -5.62
C ALA A 171 10.49 -18.02 -5.60
N LYS A 172 10.30 -19.32 -5.84
CA LYS A 172 11.40 -20.30 -5.92
C LYS A 172 12.32 -20.04 -7.11
N LYS A 173 11.75 -19.77 -8.30
CA LYS A 173 12.51 -19.50 -9.53
C LYS A 173 13.48 -18.33 -9.35
N TYR A 174 13.06 -17.28 -8.65
CA TYR A 174 13.82 -16.04 -8.48
C TYR A 174 14.49 -15.89 -7.11
N SER A 175 14.34 -16.87 -6.21
CA SER A 175 14.80 -16.75 -4.81
C SER A 175 14.29 -15.47 -4.15
N MET A 176 12.99 -15.19 -4.34
CA MET A 176 12.33 -13.93 -3.97
C MET A 176 11.19 -14.20 -3.00
N VAL A 177 11.08 -13.41 -1.93
CA VAL A 177 9.91 -13.39 -1.04
C VAL A 177 8.77 -12.66 -1.75
N ILE A 178 7.56 -13.20 -1.72
CA ILE A 178 6.37 -12.59 -2.35
C ILE A 178 5.25 -12.42 -1.32
N VAL A 179 4.72 -11.20 -1.23
CA VAL A 179 3.54 -10.85 -0.42
C VAL A 179 2.31 -10.83 -1.33
N SER A 180 1.33 -11.70 -1.05
CA SER A 180 0.15 -11.94 -1.88
C SER A 180 -1.16 -11.66 -1.13
N PRO A 181 -1.75 -10.45 -1.27
CA PRO A 181 -3.06 -10.12 -0.70
C PRO A 181 -4.22 -10.71 -1.52
N ILE A 182 -4.99 -11.62 -0.92
CA ILE A 182 -6.10 -12.35 -1.55
C ILE A 182 -7.38 -12.26 -0.71
N LEU A 183 -8.51 -12.62 -1.31
CA LEU A 183 -9.70 -13.03 -0.59
C LEU A 183 -9.52 -14.49 -0.16
N GLU A 184 -9.33 -14.71 1.13
CA GLU A 184 -9.16 -16.04 1.71
C GLU A 184 -10.52 -16.67 1.99
N ARG A 185 -10.66 -17.97 1.71
CA ARG A 185 -11.71 -18.85 2.25
C ARG A 185 -11.07 -19.82 3.25
N ASP A 186 -11.44 -19.68 4.52
CA ASP A 186 -10.89 -20.52 5.60
C ASP A 186 -11.66 -21.85 5.70
N LEU A 187 -11.13 -22.89 5.05
CA LEU A 187 -11.77 -24.21 4.99
C LEU A 187 -11.87 -24.88 6.37
N ASP A 188 -10.97 -24.56 7.30
CA ASP A 188 -10.94 -25.16 8.63
C ASP A 188 -11.94 -24.49 9.59
N HIS A 189 -12.36 -23.26 9.31
CA HIS A 189 -13.24 -22.46 10.16
C HIS A 189 -14.55 -22.10 9.44
N GLY A 190 -15.25 -23.11 8.94
CA GLY A 190 -16.60 -22.95 8.39
C GLY A 190 -16.65 -22.14 7.09
N GLU A 191 -15.59 -22.16 6.29
CA GLU A 191 -15.46 -21.46 5.01
C GLU A 191 -15.65 -19.93 5.13
N VAL A 192 -15.36 -19.37 6.30
CA VAL A 192 -15.42 -17.93 6.55
C VAL A 192 -14.43 -17.20 5.64
N LEU A 193 -14.87 -16.06 5.10
CA LEU A 193 -14.07 -15.24 4.22
C LEU A 193 -13.24 -14.21 4.99
N TRP A 194 -12.04 -13.95 4.49
CA TRP A 194 -11.10 -12.98 5.08
C TRP A 194 -10.35 -12.21 3.99
N ASN A 195 -9.95 -10.98 4.29
CA ASN A 195 -8.96 -10.26 3.48
C ASN A 195 -7.57 -10.51 4.06
N THR A 196 -6.72 -11.20 3.30
CA THR A 196 -5.54 -11.88 3.85
C THR A 196 -4.31 -11.66 2.97
N ALA A 197 -3.21 -11.24 3.58
CA ALA A 197 -1.88 -11.29 2.96
C ALA A 197 -1.19 -12.62 3.28
N VAL A 198 -0.87 -13.39 2.25
CA VAL A 198 -0.06 -14.61 2.34
C VAL A 198 1.40 -14.25 2.09
N ILE A 199 2.30 -14.71 2.96
CA ILE A 199 3.74 -14.48 2.83
C ILE A 199 4.41 -15.74 2.29
N ILE A 200 4.91 -15.66 1.06
CA ILE A 200 5.59 -16.76 0.38
C ILE A 200 7.10 -16.51 0.49
N GLY A 201 7.81 -17.46 1.07
CA GLY A 201 9.27 -17.41 1.23
C GLY A 201 10.01 -17.63 -0.08
N ASN A 202 11.29 -17.24 -0.11
CA ASN A 202 12.16 -17.34 -1.28
C ASN A 202 12.43 -18.78 -1.77
N ASN A 203 12.10 -19.80 -0.97
CA ASN A 203 12.16 -21.21 -1.38
C ASN A 203 10.81 -21.74 -1.90
N GLY A 204 9.79 -20.88 -1.98
CA GLY A 204 8.42 -21.24 -2.33
C GLY A 204 7.61 -21.82 -1.18
N ASN A 205 8.09 -21.84 0.07
CA ASN A 205 7.29 -22.24 1.23
C ASN A 205 6.37 -21.10 1.68
N ILE A 206 5.19 -21.40 2.24
CA ILE A 206 4.36 -20.39 2.91
C ILE A 206 4.99 -20.13 4.30
N ILE A 207 5.40 -18.89 4.56
CA ILE A 207 5.91 -18.48 5.88
C ILE A 207 4.74 -18.28 6.86
N GLY A 208 3.63 -17.72 6.38
CA GLY A 208 2.44 -17.50 7.16
C GLY A 208 1.45 -16.58 6.46
N LYS A 209 0.46 -16.09 7.23
CA LYS A 209 -0.59 -15.19 6.74
C LYS A 209 -0.89 -14.08 7.76
N HIS A 210 -1.44 -12.96 7.29
CA HIS A 210 -1.98 -11.87 8.11
C HIS A 210 -3.33 -11.41 7.57
N ARG A 211 -4.33 -11.27 8.43
CA ARG A 211 -5.69 -10.83 8.10
C ARG A 211 -5.88 -9.34 8.41
N LYS A 212 -6.65 -8.65 7.57
CA LYS A 212 -6.90 -7.20 7.66
C LYS A 212 -7.53 -6.83 9.01
N ASN A 213 -6.79 -6.11 9.84
CA ASN A 213 -7.22 -5.71 11.19
C ASN A 213 -8.39 -4.71 11.18
N HIS A 214 -8.41 -3.78 10.23
CA HIS A 214 -9.40 -2.69 10.18
C HIS A 214 -10.22 -2.78 8.89
N ILE A 215 -11.53 -3.03 9.03
CA ILE A 215 -12.44 -3.22 7.90
C ILE A 215 -13.24 -1.94 7.64
N PRO A 216 -13.17 -1.36 6.42
CA PRO A 216 -13.97 -0.19 6.09
C PRO A 216 -15.45 -0.53 5.97
N ARG A 217 -16.26 0.49 6.23
CA ARG A 217 -17.72 0.51 6.06
C ARG A 217 -18.20 1.78 5.34
N VAL A 218 -17.31 2.45 4.61
CA VAL A 218 -17.50 3.83 4.13
C VAL A 218 -17.73 3.83 2.61
N GLY A 219 -18.85 4.41 2.17
CA GLY A 219 -19.15 4.59 0.75
C GLY A 219 -19.24 3.28 -0.02
N ASP A 220 -18.47 3.19 -1.11
CA ASP A 220 -18.37 1.97 -1.94
C ASP A 220 -17.50 0.87 -1.32
N PHE A 221 -16.73 1.17 -0.26
CA PHE A 221 -15.91 0.20 0.47
C PHE A 221 -16.75 -0.60 1.47
N ASN A 222 -17.73 -1.35 0.97
CA ASN A 222 -18.67 -2.18 1.75
C ASN A 222 -18.07 -3.53 2.18
N GLU A 223 -16.78 -3.55 2.50
CA GLU A 223 -15.99 -4.76 2.77
C GLU A 223 -16.52 -5.57 3.96
N SER A 224 -17.04 -4.90 5.00
CA SER A 224 -17.65 -5.57 6.16
C SER A 224 -18.86 -6.46 5.82
N THR A 225 -19.42 -6.33 4.62
CA THR A 225 -20.44 -7.26 4.11
C THR A 225 -19.84 -8.64 3.83
N TYR A 226 -18.55 -8.72 3.50
CA TYR A 226 -17.86 -9.92 3.02
C TYR A 226 -17.02 -10.62 4.09
N TYR A 227 -16.33 -9.86 4.95
CA TYR A 227 -15.41 -10.40 5.96
C TYR A 227 -15.36 -9.54 7.22
N MET A 228 -14.89 -10.14 8.32
CA MET A 228 -14.78 -9.53 9.64
C MET A 228 -13.37 -9.00 9.93
N GLU A 229 -13.23 -8.24 11.01
CA GLU A 229 -11.95 -7.77 11.53
C GLU A 229 -10.99 -8.94 11.81
N GLY A 230 -9.74 -8.82 11.35
CA GLY A 230 -8.72 -9.87 11.44
C GLY A 230 -8.39 -10.30 12.88
N ASP A 231 -8.08 -11.59 13.02
CA ASP A 231 -7.77 -12.27 14.29
C ASP A 231 -6.29 -12.65 14.44
N THR A 232 -5.45 -12.30 13.45
CA THR A 232 -4.02 -12.66 13.41
C THR A 232 -3.09 -11.71 14.17
N GLY A 233 -3.62 -10.64 14.78
CA GLY A 233 -2.83 -9.61 15.46
C GLY A 233 -1.96 -8.79 14.48
N HIS A 234 -0.70 -8.55 14.85
CA HIS A 234 0.24 -7.72 14.07
C HIS A 234 1.55 -8.48 13.78
N PRO A 235 1.49 -9.61 13.05
CA PRO A 235 2.65 -10.47 12.86
C PRO A 235 3.74 -9.76 12.05
N VAL A 236 4.99 -10.02 12.45
CA VAL A 236 6.19 -9.66 11.70
C VAL A 236 6.85 -10.94 11.23
N PHE A 237 7.11 -11.03 9.94
CA PHE A 237 7.67 -12.19 9.28
C PHE A 237 9.17 -11.98 9.08
N GLU A 238 9.97 -12.78 9.77
CA GLU A 238 11.42 -12.78 9.59
C GLU A 238 11.79 -13.58 8.33
N THR A 239 12.42 -12.90 7.39
CA THR A 239 12.90 -13.50 6.14
C THR A 239 14.42 -13.37 6.06
N VAL A 240 15.04 -14.07 5.11
CA VAL A 240 16.48 -13.90 4.83
C VAL A 240 16.86 -12.48 4.40
N PHE A 241 15.87 -11.67 4.00
CA PHE A 241 16.04 -10.31 3.47
C PHE A 241 15.60 -9.21 4.45
N GLY A 242 15.20 -9.57 5.67
CA GLY A 242 14.74 -8.63 6.69
C GLY A 242 13.38 -8.98 7.27
N LYS A 243 12.97 -8.19 8.27
CA LYS A 243 11.69 -8.34 8.99
C LYS A 243 10.59 -7.53 8.31
N ILE A 244 9.62 -8.23 7.71
CA ILE A 244 8.53 -7.59 6.97
C ILE A 244 7.20 -7.72 7.71
N ALA A 245 6.31 -6.77 7.52
CA ALA A 245 4.91 -6.86 7.92
C ALA A 245 4.00 -6.31 6.83
N VAL A 246 2.68 -6.48 7.00
CA VAL A 246 1.68 -6.03 6.03
C VAL A 246 0.57 -5.30 6.76
N ASN A 247 0.42 -4.00 6.52
CA ASN A 247 -0.74 -3.24 6.96
C ASN A 247 -1.73 -3.16 5.80
N ILE A 248 -2.81 -3.94 5.83
CA ILE A 248 -3.69 -4.07 4.67
C ILE A 248 -4.65 -2.86 4.57
N CYS A 249 -4.55 -2.13 3.47
CA CYS A 249 -5.47 -1.09 2.99
C CYS A 249 -5.96 -0.10 4.05
N TYR A 250 -7.20 -0.25 4.54
CA TYR A 250 -7.85 0.68 5.48
C TYR A 250 -7.14 0.78 6.84
N GLY A 251 -6.30 -0.22 7.16
CA GLY A 251 -5.38 -0.10 8.28
C GLY A 251 -4.37 1.05 8.13
N ARG A 252 -4.22 1.66 6.94
CA ARG A 252 -3.42 2.87 6.71
C ARG A 252 -3.87 4.07 7.53
N HIS A 253 -5.17 4.17 7.81
CA HIS A 253 -5.78 5.27 8.56
C HIS A 253 -5.58 5.16 10.08
N HIS A 254 -4.96 4.07 10.55
CA HIS A 254 -4.89 3.73 11.97
C HIS A 254 -3.42 3.78 12.44
N PRO A 255 -2.95 4.90 13.02
CA PRO A 255 -1.58 5.02 13.53
C PRO A 255 -1.18 3.91 14.51
N LEU A 256 -2.13 3.40 15.31
CA LEU A 256 -1.88 2.29 16.24
C LEU A 256 -1.60 0.97 15.53
N ASN A 257 -2.21 0.71 14.36
CA ASN A 257 -1.94 -0.48 13.56
C ASN A 257 -0.50 -0.49 13.03
N TRP A 258 -0.06 0.66 12.50
CA TRP A 258 1.34 0.89 12.11
C TRP A 258 2.31 0.73 13.28
N LEU A 259 1.95 1.34 14.42
CA LEU A 259 2.75 1.27 15.64
C LEU A 259 2.96 -0.17 16.09
N ALA A 260 1.91 -0.99 16.10
CA ALA A 260 1.99 -2.37 16.57
C ALA A 260 2.97 -3.23 15.75
N PHE A 261 3.00 -3.09 14.41
CA PHE A 261 4.04 -3.75 13.59
C PHE A 261 5.44 -3.25 13.93
N GLY A 262 5.57 -1.95 14.17
CA GLY A 262 6.82 -1.34 14.58
C GLY A 262 7.33 -1.81 15.95
N LEU A 263 6.41 -2.00 16.92
CA LEU A 263 6.70 -2.58 18.24
C LEU A 263 7.16 -4.05 18.12
N ASN A 264 6.57 -4.79 17.19
CA ASN A 264 6.96 -6.18 16.90
C ASN A 264 8.25 -6.30 16.07
N GLY A 265 8.91 -5.17 15.76
CA GLY A 265 10.25 -5.15 15.17
C GLY A 265 10.30 -5.18 13.65
N ALA A 266 9.24 -4.76 12.96
CA ALA A 266 9.25 -4.60 11.51
C ALA A 266 10.34 -3.62 11.04
N GLU A 267 10.97 -3.95 9.92
CA GLU A 267 11.95 -3.12 9.19
C GLU A 267 11.34 -2.57 7.89
N ILE A 268 10.43 -3.33 7.27
CA ILE A 268 9.62 -2.91 6.12
C ILE A 268 8.16 -3.26 6.40
N VAL A 269 7.24 -2.32 6.19
CA VAL A 269 5.79 -2.59 6.24
C VAL A 269 5.17 -2.29 4.88
N PHE A 270 4.57 -3.30 4.27
CA PHE A 270 3.82 -3.14 3.03
C PHE A 270 2.41 -2.68 3.33
N ASN A 271 1.87 -1.79 2.49
CA ASN A 271 0.49 -1.34 2.54
C ASN A 271 -0.21 -1.55 1.20
N PRO A 272 -0.57 -2.82 0.91
CA PRO A 272 -1.40 -3.13 -0.26
C PRO A 272 -2.79 -2.55 -0.06
N SER A 273 -3.24 -1.76 -1.02
CA SER A 273 -4.51 -1.02 -0.98
C SER A 273 -5.23 -1.12 -2.31
N ALA A 274 -6.55 -0.94 -2.25
CA ALA A 274 -7.38 -0.51 -3.36
C ALA A 274 -8.21 0.68 -2.86
N THR A 275 -7.98 1.87 -3.40
CA THR A 275 -8.73 3.07 -3.01
C THR A 275 -8.90 4.03 -4.18
N VAL A 276 -10.04 4.72 -4.18
CA VAL A 276 -10.45 5.68 -5.22
C VAL A 276 -10.74 7.04 -4.64
N GLY A 277 -10.89 8.02 -5.53
CA GLY A 277 -11.61 9.26 -5.25
C GLY A 277 -10.78 10.40 -4.63
N THR A 278 -11.32 11.60 -4.80
CA THR A 278 -10.69 12.89 -4.46
C THR A 278 -10.52 13.13 -2.97
N LEU A 279 -11.30 12.47 -2.11
CA LEU A 279 -11.13 12.55 -0.66
C LEU A 279 -10.01 11.64 -0.15
N SER A 280 -9.78 10.50 -0.81
CA SER A 280 -8.77 9.55 -0.39
C SER A 280 -7.37 9.94 -0.84
N GLU A 281 -7.24 10.37 -2.10
CA GLU A 281 -5.94 10.68 -2.72
C GLU A 281 -5.08 11.71 -1.94
N PRO A 282 -5.64 12.80 -1.36
CA PRO A 282 -4.87 13.74 -0.54
C PRO A 282 -4.23 13.11 0.71
N MET A 283 -4.80 12.01 1.23
CA MET A 283 -4.24 11.30 2.40
C MET A 283 -3.10 10.36 2.00
N TRP A 284 -3.06 9.90 0.74
CA TRP A 284 -2.10 8.91 0.24
C TRP A 284 -0.62 9.28 0.46
N PRO A 285 -0.15 10.51 0.16
CA PRO A 285 1.25 10.87 0.42
C PRO A 285 1.55 11.17 1.90
N ILE A 286 0.54 11.15 2.77
CA ILE A 286 0.64 11.58 4.17
C ILE A 286 0.76 10.37 5.10
N GLU A 287 -0.20 9.44 5.05
CA GLU A 287 -0.41 8.44 6.11
C GLU A 287 0.73 7.44 6.20
N ALA A 288 1.08 6.81 5.08
CA ALA A 288 2.16 5.84 4.99
C ALA A 288 3.54 6.47 5.26
N ARG A 289 3.73 7.71 4.79
CA ARG A 289 4.96 8.47 5.05
C ARG A 289 5.09 8.84 6.52
N ASN A 290 4.00 9.27 7.15
CA ASN A 290 3.98 9.52 8.59
C ASN A 290 4.28 8.25 9.38
N ALA A 291 3.71 7.11 8.96
CA ALA A 291 4.01 5.82 9.58
C ALA A 291 5.50 5.48 9.50
N ALA A 292 6.14 5.67 8.33
CA ALA A 292 7.58 5.43 8.12
C ALA A 292 8.44 6.24 9.11
N ILE A 293 8.11 7.53 9.28
CA ILE A 293 8.78 8.46 10.19
C ILE A 293 8.56 8.05 11.65
N ALA A 294 7.30 7.93 12.08
CA ALA A 294 6.93 7.71 13.47
C ALA A 294 7.46 6.38 14.03
N ASN A 295 7.66 5.38 13.16
CA ASN A 295 8.10 4.05 13.53
C ASN A 295 9.56 3.74 13.16
N SER A 296 10.21 4.65 12.43
CA SER A 296 11.60 4.52 11.96
C SER A 296 11.86 3.19 11.23
N TYR A 297 11.03 2.93 10.23
CA TYR A 297 11.09 1.76 9.34
C TYR A 297 10.71 2.17 7.90
N PHE A 298 10.87 1.29 6.92
CA PHE A 298 10.41 1.55 5.56
C PHE A 298 8.93 1.19 5.39
N VAL A 299 8.23 1.90 4.49
CA VAL A 299 6.86 1.59 4.11
C VAL A 299 6.75 1.52 2.59
N GLY A 300 6.15 0.44 2.07
CA GLY A 300 5.84 0.27 0.65
C GLY A 300 4.34 0.39 0.40
N SER A 301 3.89 1.53 -0.13
CA SER A 301 2.47 1.83 -0.37
C SER A 301 2.10 1.44 -1.79
N ILE A 302 1.05 0.63 -1.94
CA ILE A 302 0.63 0.08 -3.23
C ILE A 302 -0.85 0.34 -3.41
N ASN A 303 -1.24 1.01 -4.50
CA ASN A 303 -2.65 1.13 -4.86
C ASN A 303 -2.88 0.50 -6.23
N ARG A 304 -4.09 -0.01 -6.40
CA ARG A 304 -4.63 -0.41 -7.71
C ARG A 304 -4.65 0.75 -8.70
N VAL A 305 -4.71 0.43 -10.00
CA VAL A 305 -4.92 1.41 -11.08
C VAL A 305 -6.13 1.08 -11.95
N GLY A 306 -6.64 2.10 -12.63
CA GLY A 306 -7.71 1.99 -13.61
C GLY A 306 -9.11 2.13 -13.02
N THR A 307 -10.13 1.97 -13.85
CA THR A 307 -11.54 2.06 -13.45
C THR A 307 -12.22 0.73 -13.76
N GLU A 308 -12.95 0.19 -12.79
CA GLU A 308 -13.66 -1.08 -12.92
C GLU A 308 -15.17 -0.83 -13.01
N VAL A 309 -15.82 -1.41 -14.02
CA VAL A 309 -17.27 -1.28 -14.26
C VAL A 309 -17.93 -2.63 -14.06
N PHE A 310 -19.03 -2.67 -13.32
CA PHE A 310 -19.75 -3.88 -12.92
C PHE A 310 -21.05 -4.10 -13.70
N PRO A 311 -21.54 -5.35 -13.79
CA PRO A 311 -22.71 -5.67 -14.62
C PRO A 311 -24.01 -5.03 -14.10
N ASN A 312 -24.17 -4.98 -12.78
CA ASN A 312 -25.36 -4.46 -12.12
C ASN A 312 -25.05 -3.12 -11.45
N PRO A 313 -25.96 -2.14 -11.54
CA PRO A 313 -25.78 -0.86 -10.87
C PRO A 313 -25.82 -1.01 -9.35
N PHE A 314 -25.08 -0.16 -8.63
CA PHE A 314 -25.06 -0.06 -7.18
C PHE A 314 -25.07 1.40 -6.74
N THR A 315 -25.22 1.64 -5.43
CA THR A 315 -25.24 2.99 -4.84
C THR A 315 -24.14 3.16 -3.79
N SER A 316 -23.50 4.33 -3.78
CA SER A 316 -22.40 4.65 -2.86
C SER A 316 -22.85 5.12 -1.47
N GLY A 317 -24.16 5.22 -1.21
CA GLY A 317 -24.71 5.70 0.06
C GLY A 317 -24.57 7.20 0.30
N ASP A 318 -24.27 7.98 -0.74
CA ASP A 318 -24.11 9.45 -0.71
C ASP A 318 -25.33 10.22 -1.25
N GLY A 319 -26.43 9.52 -1.53
CA GLY A 319 -27.66 10.10 -2.07
C GLY A 319 -27.64 10.35 -3.59
N LYS A 320 -26.55 10.03 -4.30
CA LYS A 320 -26.49 10.12 -5.76
C LYS A 320 -27.20 8.94 -6.45
N PRO A 321 -27.51 9.06 -7.76
CA PRO A 321 -28.07 7.96 -8.54
C PRO A 321 -27.18 6.71 -8.53
N GLN A 322 -27.80 5.56 -8.77
CA GLN A 322 -27.06 4.33 -8.99
C GLN A 322 -26.14 4.44 -10.22
N HIS A 323 -25.02 3.73 -10.19
CA HIS A 323 -24.03 3.72 -11.24
C HIS A 323 -23.34 2.34 -11.30
N ASN A 324 -22.51 2.12 -12.31
CA ASN A 324 -21.86 0.81 -12.53
C ASN A 324 -20.36 0.85 -12.30
N ASP A 325 -19.73 2.02 -12.25
CA ASP A 325 -18.27 2.15 -12.09
C ASP A 325 -17.87 2.35 -10.64
N PHE A 326 -16.79 1.72 -10.18
CA PHE A 326 -16.30 1.89 -8.81
C PHE A 326 -15.63 3.26 -8.57
N GLY A 327 -15.34 3.99 -9.64
CA GLY A 327 -14.41 5.10 -9.65
C GLY A 327 -12.98 4.70 -10.00
N HIS A 328 -12.14 5.72 -10.18
CA HIS A 328 -10.77 5.57 -10.64
C HIS A 328 -9.82 5.25 -9.48
N PHE A 329 -9.17 4.08 -9.53
CA PHE A 329 -8.04 3.76 -8.68
C PHE A 329 -6.81 4.50 -9.18
N TYR A 330 -6.24 5.33 -8.31
CA TYR A 330 -5.25 6.35 -8.69
C TYR A 330 -3.78 5.89 -8.57
N GLY A 331 -3.50 4.59 -8.42
CA GLY A 331 -2.13 4.07 -8.36
C GLY A 331 -1.23 4.83 -7.41
N SER A 332 -0.23 5.53 -7.95
CA SER A 332 0.67 6.37 -7.17
C SER A 332 1.45 5.59 -6.10
N SER A 333 1.75 4.32 -6.38
CA SER A 333 2.54 3.48 -5.50
C SER A 333 3.93 4.08 -5.28
N HIS A 334 4.42 4.05 -4.05
CA HIS A 334 5.68 4.70 -3.64
C HIS A 334 6.27 4.02 -2.41
N PHE A 335 7.57 4.25 -2.16
CA PHE A 335 8.21 3.89 -0.90
C PHE A 335 8.44 5.14 -0.03
N SER A 336 8.28 4.99 1.28
CA SER A 336 8.65 5.98 2.29
C SER A 336 9.70 5.40 3.25
N ALA A 337 10.66 6.21 3.64
CA ALA A 337 11.82 5.81 4.45
C ALA A 337 11.77 6.39 5.88
N PRO A 338 12.54 5.80 6.82
CA PRO A 338 12.65 6.28 8.20
C PRO A 338 13.07 7.75 8.36
N ASP A 339 13.79 8.28 7.37
CA ASP A 339 14.35 9.64 7.38
C ASP A 339 13.44 10.70 6.77
N ALA A 340 12.15 10.37 6.63
CA ALA A 340 11.13 11.15 5.94
C ALA A 340 11.32 11.28 4.43
N SER A 341 12.36 10.70 3.83
CA SER A 341 12.48 10.65 2.38
C SER A 341 11.47 9.66 1.77
N CYS A 342 11.02 9.92 0.55
CA CYS A 342 10.16 9.00 -0.20
C CYS A 342 10.47 9.05 -1.70
N THR A 343 10.05 8.00 -2.41
CA THR A 343 10.22 7.94 -3.86
C THR A 343 9.19 8.81 -4.56
N PRO A 344 9.48 9.27 -5.80
CA PRO A 344 8.41 9.59 -6.72
C PRO A 344 7.41 8.44 -6.82
N SER A 345 6.14 8.78 -6.96
CA SER A 345 5.09 7.80 -7.19
C SER A 345 5.13 7.25 -8.61
N LEU A 346 4.70 5.99 -8.78
CA LEU A 346 4.31 5.45 -10.08
C LEU A 346 3.12 6.24 -10.68
N SER A 347 2.78 5.95 -11.94
CA SER A 347 1.63 6.52 -12.61
C SER A 347 0.33 6.32 -11.84
N ARG A 348 -0.63 7.21 -12.10
CA ARG A 348 -1.98 7.09 -11.56
C ARG A 348 -2.87 6.09 -12.28
N TYR A 349 -2.53 5.74 -13.51
CA TYR A 349 -3.43 4.99 -14.39
C TYR A 349 -2.76 3.84 -15.15
N LYS A 350 -1.42 3.75 -15.13
CA LYS A 350 -0.68 2.66 -15.79
C LYS A 350 -0.32 1.55 -14.80
N ASP A 351 -0.34 0.32 -15.31
CA ASP A 351 0.28 -0.82 -14.63
C ASP A 351 1.78 -0.52 -14.45
N GLY A 352 2.41 -1.00 -13.38
CA GLY A 352 3.81 -0.62 -13.13
C GLY A 352 4.53 -1.40 -12.04
N LEU A 353 5.86 -1.33 -12.10
CA LEU A 353 6.81 -1.91 -11.17
C LEU A 353 7.74 -0.82 -10.63
N LEU A 354 7.71 -0.62 -9.31
CA LEU A 354 8.66 0.24 -8.59
C LEU A 354 9.66 -0.63 -7.85
N ILE A 355 10.93 -0.51 -8.19
CA ILE A 355 12.05 -1.20 -7.55
C ILE A 355 12.78 -0.23 -6.63
N SER A 356 13.18 -0.68 -5.44
CA SER A 356 14.05 0.12 -4.61
C SER A 356 15.09 -0.69 -3.85
N ASP A 357 16.35 -0.25 -3.91
CA ASP A 357 17.39 -0.72 -3.00
C ASP A 357 17.25 0.04 -1.67
N MET A 358 17.29 -0.68 -0.56
CA MET A 358 17.14 -0.12 0.78
C MET A 358 18.20 -0.68 1.71
N ASP A 359 19.03 0.16 2.32
CA ASP A 359 19.86 -0.28 3.44
C ASP A 359 19.04 -0.28 4.74
N LEU A 360 18.73 -1.47 5.25
CA LEU A 360 17.93 -1.65 6.47
C LEU A 360 18.61 -1.11 7.73
N ASN A 361 19.91 -0.83 7.69
CA ASN A 361 20.60 -0.15 8.79
C ASN A 361 20.05 1.26 9.04
N LEU A 362 19.44 1.92 8.04
CA LEU A 362 18.81 3.23 8.17
C LEU A 362 17.74 3.25 9.28
N CYS A 363 17.01 2.13 9.44
CA CYS A 363 16.00 1.99 10.50
C CYS A 363 16.60 2.18 11.89
N ARG A 364 17.77 1.57 12.17
CA ARG A 364 18.45 1.71 13.45
C ARG A 364 19.05 3.11 13.61
N GLN A 365 19.71 3.62 12.59
CA GLN A 365 20.32 4.95 12.62
C GLN A 365 19.30 6.03 12.99
N TYR A 366 18.09 5.97 12.43
CA TYR A 366 17.05 6.94 12.75
C TYR A 366 16.34 6.69 14.09
N LYS A 367 16.23 5.43 14.54
CA LYS A 367 15.82 5.13 15.92
C LYS A 367 16.76 5.79 16.93
N ASP A 368 18.07 5.69 16.71
CA ASP A 368 19.08 6.24 17.61
C ASP A 368 19.17 7.77 17.51
N LYS A 369 19.11 8.33 16.29
CA LYS A 369 19.23 9.77 16.04
C LYS A 369 18.05 10.58 16.60
N TRP A 370 16.82 10.09 16.43
CA TRP A 370 15.62 10.81 16.87
C TRP A 370 15.07 10.34 18.21
N GLY A 371 15.36 9.09 18.60
CA GLY A 371 14.94 8.55 19.88
C GLY A 371 13.42 8.38 20.01
N PHE A 372 12.63 8.36 18.93
CA PHE A 372 11.16 8.26 19.01
C PHE A 372 10.70 7.05 19.82
N ARG A 373 11.37 5.89 19.65
CA ARG A 373 11.08 4.68 20.43
C ARG A 373 11.46 4.83 21.91
N MET A 374 12.57 5.52 22.19
CA MET A 374 13.07 5.78 23.54
C MET A 374 12.15 6.73 24.32
N THR A 375 11.55 7.71 23.64
CA THR A 375 10.70 8.75 24.26
C THR A 375 9.21 8.48 24.14
N ALA A 376 8.81 7.31 23.63
CA ALA A 376 7.42 7.00 23.30
C ALA A 376 6.48 6.81 24.51
N ARG A 377 7.01 6.63 25.72
CA ARG A 377 6.23 6.48 26.97
C ARG A 377 5.06 5.48 26.85
N TYR A 378 5.30 4.32 26.24
CA TYR A 378 4.25 3.35 25.92
C TYR A 378 3.37 2.94 27.10
N GLU A 379 3.92 2.85 28.31
CA GLU A 379 3.17 2.56 29.54
C GLU A 379 2.05 3.57 29.80
N VAL A 380 2.32 4.87 29.60
CA VAL A 380 1.32 5.93 29.78
C VAL A 380 0.18 5.78 28.79
N TYR A 381 0.49 5.45 27.54
CA TYR A 381 -0.52 5.23 26.51
C TYR A 381 -1.28 3.92 26.71
N ALA A 382 -0.64 2.87 27.23
CA ALA A 382 -1.30 1.63 27.59
C ALA A 382 -2.35 1.86 28.69
N ASP A 383 -1.99 2.56 29.77
CA ASP A 383 -2.93 2.92 30.83
C ASP A 383 -4.06 3.83 30.33
N LEU A 384 -3.74 4.81 29.47
CA LEU A 384 -4.73 5.68 28.86
C LEU A 384 -5.75 4.89 28.04
N LEU A 385 -5.28 4.00 27.15
CA LEU A 385 -6.15 3.18 26.29
C LEU A 385 -6.97 2.18 27.11
N ALA A 386 -6.36 1.55 28.13
CA ALA A 386 -7.05 0.63 29.04
C ALA A 386 -8.16 1.34 29.84
N ASN A 387 -7.98 2.62 30.18
CA ASN A 387 -9.03 3.43 30.80
C ASN A 387 -10.07 3.91 29.79
N TYR A 388 -9.67 4.29 28.58
CA TYR A 388 -10.55 4.80 27.52
C TYR A 388 -11.64 3.79 27.13
N ILE A 389 -11.31 2.50 27.08
CA ILE A 389 -12.26 1.45 26.67
C ILE A 389 -13.28 1.08 27.76
N LYS A 390 -13.18 1.64 28.96
CA LYS A 390 -14.13 1.35 30.05
C LYS A 390 -15.46 2.08 29.81
N PRO A 391 -16.62 1.44 30.11
CA PRO A 391 -17.93 2.08 29.90
C PRO A 391 -18.14 3.38 30.69
N ASP A 392 -17.43 3.56 31.80
CA ASP A 392 -17.51 4.73 32.68
C ASP A 392 -16.39 5.76 32.43
N PHE A 393 -15.64 5.62 31.32
CA PHE A 393 -14.60 6.56 30.95
C PHE A 393 -15.14 7.99 30.91
N LYS A 394 -14.47 8.89 31.63
CA LYS A 394 -14.71 10.33 31.57
C LYS A 394 -13.53 11.00 30.88
N PRO A 395 -13.74 11.69 29.74
CA PRO A 395 -12.68 12.45 29.10
C PRO A 395 -12.04 13.46 30.07
N GLN A 396 -10.72 13.60 30.01
CA GLN A 396 -9.98 14.55 30.84
C GLN A 396 -10.18 15.99 30.31
N VAL A 397 -11.37 16.55 30.53
CA VAL A 397 -11.75 17.91 30.12
C VAL A 397 -11.73 18.84 31.34
N VAL A 398 -10.91 19.88 31.28
CA VAL A 398 -10.89 20.96 32.28
C VAL A 398 -11.72 22.11 31.74
N SER A 399 -12.89 22.36 32.34
CA SER A 399 -13.79 23.45 31.93
C SER A 399 -13.50 24.73 32.71
N ASP A 400 -13.54 25.86 32.01
CA ASP A 400 -13.58 27.18 32.65
C ASP A 400 -14.88 27.30 33.49
N PRO A 401 -14.80 27.58 34.79
CA PRO A 401 -15.97 27.72 35.64
C PRO A 401 -16.91 28.88 35.24
N LEU A 402 -16.45 29.84 34.44
CA LEU A 402 -17.27 30.97 33.93
C LEU A 402 -17.95 30.70 32.59
N LEU A 403 -17.65 29.58 31.92
CA LEU A 403 -18.43 29.16 30.76
C LEU A 403 -19.83 28.78 31.26
N LEU A 404 -20.80 29.68 31.08
CA LEU A 404 -22.22 29.37 31.22
C LEU A 404 -22.48 28.15 30.36
N LYS A 405 -22.70 26.99 30.99
CA LYS A 405 -23.31 25.85 30.32
C LYS A 405 -24.70 26.33 29.95
N ASN A 406 -24.88 26.79 28.71
CA ASN A 406 -26.20 26.90 28.13
C ASN A 406 -26.78 25.49 28.21
N SER A 407 -27.60 25.26 29.23
CA SER A 407 -28.30 24.01 29.48
C SER A 407 -29.29 23.84 28.34
N SER A 408 -28.91 23.05 27.33
CA SER A 408 -29.80 22.45 26.33
C SER A 408 -30.18 21.05 26.75
#